data_AF-A0AA39LKJ4-F1
#
_entry.id   AF-A0AA39LKJ4-F1
#
_cell.length_a   1.000
_cell.length_b   1.000
_cell.length_c   1.000
_cell.angle_alpha   90.00
_cell.angle_beta   90.00
_cell.angle_gamma   90.00
#
_symmetry.space_group_name_H-M   'P 1'
#
loop_
_entity.id
_entity.type
_entity.pdbx_description
1 polymer ?
#
loop_
_entity_poly.entity_id
_entity_poly.type
_entity_poly.pdbx_seq_one_letter_code
_entity_poly.pdbx_strand_id
1 'polypeptide(L)'
;MDLRYEVLFNRLLDITAVIHIPVKIFAMVIVVHHSPTNMRVISFFLLHGLIWNFGANLTFTFMHAYPMLPAECFKLYGIASFVDNELFEHVLFLLLFVCTLNCLIAMAATFLYRLIIFLFGNQVDKFRQEILSFCFIVHVVSTLAMIYLYWQWAVPKAEYPIPEELPTDGSIACFKPSGPQKTAALFTLLAALALAVIVIVACALWLALIIHKKKSKIHKTILGNHKKILKILTMDLRYEVLFNRLLDITAVIHIPVKIFAMVIVVRYSPKNMRFMSIFLLHGLIWNFGANLIFTFMHAYPMLPAECFKLYGIVSFVDNELFGHIMFLLLFACILNCLIAMAATFLYRLIIFLFGNQVDKFRQEILSFCVIVHVVSTLAMIYLYWQWAVPKAEYPIPEELPPSNFISCFKPSGPQKAAALFTLLAALALAVIVIVACALCYWLFSIA
;
A
#
# COMPACT_ATOMS: atom_id res chain seq x y z
N MET A 1 -15.74 -24.01 -2.08
CA MET A 1 -15.30 -23.33 -3.32
C MET A 1 -14.49 -24.36 -4.12
N ASP A 2 -13.83 -24.03 -5.25
CA ASP A 2 -12.76 -24.93 -5.73
C ASP A 2 -11.63 -24.83 -4.69
N LEU A 3 -11.22 -25.97 -4.11
CA LEU A 3 -10.15 -26.05 -3.10
C LEU A 3 -8.88 -25.32 -3.55
N ARG A 4 -8.61 -25.35 -4.85
CA ARG A 4 -7.44 -24.74 -5.48
C ARG A 4 -7.51 -23.20 -5.40
N TYR A 5 -8.72 -22.63 -5.53
CA TYR A 5 -8.94 -21.18 -5.38
C TYR A 5 -8.74 -20.75 -3.92
N GLU A 6 -9.21 -21.56 -2.97
CA GLU A 6 -9.01 -21.30 -1.55
C GLU A 6 -7.51 -21.35 -1.20
N VAL A 7 -6.77 -22.35 -1.67
CA VAL A 7 -5.31 -22.45 -1.43
C VAL A 7 -4.57 -21.25 -2.02
N LEU A 8 -4.89 -20.81 -3.23
CA LEU A 8 -4.25 -19.63 -3.81
C LEU A 8 -4.60 -18.34 -3.07
N PHE A 9 -5.89 -18.10 -2.76
CA PHE A 9 -6.29 -16.89 -2.07
C PHE A 9 -5.61 -16.77 -0.69
N ASN A 10 -5.54 -17.87 0.07
CA ASN A 10 -4.75 -17.97 1.30
C ASN A 10 -3.29 -17.54 1.07
N ARG A 11 -2.66 -18.02 -0.01
CA ARG A 11 -1.25 -17.74 -0.30
C ARG A 11 -1.03 -16.30 -0.77
N LEU A 12 -1.96 -15.69 -1.50
CA LEU A 12 -1.89 -14.26 -1.83
C LEU A 12 -2.11 -13.38 -0.59
N LEU A 13 -2.89 -13.83 0.40
CA LEU A 13 -3.02 -13.14 1.69
C LEU A 13 -1.77 -13.29 2.55
N ASP A 14 -1.21 -14.50 2.71
CA ASP A 14 0.12 -14.74 3.30
C ASP A 14 1.16 -13.80 2.64
N ILE A 15 1.15 -13.73 1.31
CA ILE A 15 2.04 -12.87 0.54
C ILE A 15 1.87 -11.41 0.99
N THR A 16 0.66 -10.88 0.83
CA THR A 16 0.28 -9.50 1.14
C THR A 16 0.63 -9.11 2.58
N ALA A 17 0.28 -9.97 3.54
CA ALA A 17 0.52 -9.80 4.96
C ALA A 17 2.01 -9.62 5.28
N VAL A 18 2.84 -10.57 4.84
CA VAL A 18 4.27 -10.51 5.14
C VAL A 18 4.95 -9.41 4.31
N ILE A 19 4.37 -8.87 3.21
CA ILE A 19 4.85 -7.58 2.66
C ILE A 19 4.60 -6.51 3.73
N HIS A 20 3.33 -6.30 4.04
CA HIS A 20 2.92 -5.05 4.63
C HIS A 20 3.29 -4.91 6.11
N ILE A 21 3.61 -6.00 6.81
CA ILE A 21 4.10 -6.01 8.20
C ILE A 21 5.49 -5.34 8.33
N PRO A 22 6.59 -5.85 7.74
CA PRO A 22 7.90 -5.20 7.77
C PRO A 22 7.87 -3.77 7.21
N VAL A 23 7.08 -3.54 6.15
CA VAL A 23 6.84 -2.19 5.61
C VAL A 23 6.42 -1.22 6.69
N LYS A 24 5.43 -1.60 7.50
CA LYS A 24 4.81 -0.73 8.48
C LYS A 24 5.66 -0.64 9.74
N ILE A 25 6.33 -1.72 10.17
CA ILE A 25 7.33 -1.64 11.25
C ILE A 25 8.39 -0.60 10.90
N PHE A 26 8.97 -0.67 9.69
CA PHE A 26 10.01 0.28 9.33
C PHE A 26 9.46 1.69 9.15
N ALA A 27 8.26 1.85 8.54
CA ALA A 27 7.57 3.13 8.49
C ALA A 27 7.46 3.77 9.88
N MET A 28 7.00 2.99 10.87
CA MET A 28 6.86 3.43 12.27
C MET A 28 8.21 3.80 12.90
N VAL A 29 9.24 2.95 12.75
CA VAL A 29 10.59 3.23 13.26
C VAL A 29 11.08 4.59 12.76
N ILE A 30 10.87 4.91 11.49
CA ILE A 30 11.32 6.20 10.98
C ILE A 30 10.43 7.35 11.50
N VAL A 31 9.09 7.19 11.50
CA VAL A 31 8.16 8.19 12.08
C VAL A 31 8.49 8.48 13.55
N VAL A 32 9.04 7.54 14.31
CA VAL A 32 9.57 7.81 15.66
C VAL A 32 10.89 8.59 15.59
N HIS A 33 11.91 8.03 14.92
CA HIS A 33 13.30 8.42 15.15
C HIS A 33 13.78 9.61 14.33
N HIS A 34 13.48 9.66 13.04
CA HIS A 34 13.99 10.75 12.20
C HIS A 34 13.17 12.03 12.32
N SER A 35 12.05 11.99 13.04
CA SER A 35 10.99 13.00 13.20
C SER A 35 11.43 14.31 13.91
N PRO A 36 11.59 15.43 13.19
CA PRO A 36 12.18 16.71 13.66
C PRO A 36 11.40 17.71 14.56
N THR A 37 11.20 17.54 15.87
CA THR A 37 10.66 18.63 16.76
C THR A 37 9.39 19.45 16.31
N ASN A 38 9.43 20.42 15.38
CA ASN A 38 8.31 21.37 15.06
C ASN A 38 7.05 20.78 14.41
N MET A 39 7.10 19.58 13.82
CA MET A 39 5.94 18.75 13.46
C MET A 39 5.96 17.43 14.26
N ARG A 40 6.67 17.33 15.41
CA ARG A 40 6.83 16.04 16.14
C ARG A 40 5.52 15.51 16.67
N VAL A 41 4.58 16.41 16.82
CA VAL A 41 3.17 16.13 17.03
C VAL A 41 2.51 15.49 15.79
N ILE A 42 2.74 15.98 14.57
CA ILE A 42 2.20 15.38 13.33
C ILE A 42 2.70 13.95 13.13
N SER A 43 3.95 13.68 13.51
CA SER A 43 4.51 12.34 13.42
C SER A 43 3.87 11.40 14.43
N PHE A 44 3.50 11.84 15.63
CA PHE A 44 2.71 10.98 16.52
C PHE A 44 1.36 10.60 15.90
N PHE A 45 0.70 11.52 15.19
CA PHE A 45 -0.52 11.20 14.43
C PHE A 45 -0.29 10.20 13.29
N LEU A 46 0.76 10.40 12.49
CA LEU A 46 1.13 9.46 11.41
C LEU A 46 1.54 8.09 11.95
N LEU A 47 2.31 8.07 13.04
CA LEU A 47 2.73 6.86 13.74
C LEU A 47 1.52 6.09 14.26
N HIS A 48 0.55 6.80 14.84
CA HIS A 48 -0.67 6.19 15.35
C HIS A 48 -1.45 5.49 14.23
N GLY A 49 -1.59 6.14 13.07
CA GLY A 49 -2.19 5.51 11.88
C GLY A 49 -1.43 4.27 11.42
N LEU A 50 -0.09 4.32 11.45
CA LEU A 50 0.75 3.18 11.09
C LEU A 50 0.66 2.02 12.10
N ILE A 51 0.57 2.29 13.41
CA ILE A 51 0.41 1.27 14.47
C ILE A 51 -0.88 0.48 14.27
N TRP A 52 -2.01 1.17 14.07
CA TRP A 52 -3.29 0.49 13.91
C TRP A 52 -3.41 -0.23 12.57
N ASN A 53 -2.82 0.33 11.51
CA ASN A 53 -2.75 -0.34 10.21
C ASN A 53 -1.80 -1.57 10.24
N PHE A 54 -0.71 -1.49 11.02
CA PHE A 54 0.16 -2.63 11.31
C PHE A 54 -0.61 -3.71 12.09
N GLY A 55 -1.35 -3.33 13.13
CA GLY A 55 -2.20 -4.23 13.90
C GLY A 55 -3.21 -4.97 13.03
N ALA A 56 -3.96 -4.26 12.18
CA ALA A 56 -4.93 -4.88 11.27
C ALA A 56 -4.27 -5.90 10.33
N ASN A 57 -3.12 -5.56 9.76
CA ASN A 57 -2.37 -6.44 8.88
C ASN A 57 -1.77 -7.65 9.62
N LEU A 58 -1.36 -7.48 10.88
CA LEU A 58 -0.95 -8.56 11.75
C LEU A 58 -2.11 -9.53 12.02
N THR A 59 -3.31 -9.03 12.33
CA THR A 59 -4.47 -9.90 12.53
C THR A 59 -4.87 -10.62 11.24
N PHE A 60 -4.79 -9.97 10.06
CA PHE A 60 -4.95 -10.60 8.74
C PHE A 60 -3.87 -11.64 8.38
N THR A 61 -2.75 -11.70 9.11
CA THR A 61 -1.73 -12.75 8.91
C THR A 61 -2.11 -14.04 9.63
N PHE A 62 -2.84 -13.92 10.75
CA PHE A 62 -3.31 -15.07 11.51
C PHE A 62 -4.67 -15.56 11.02
N MET A 63 -5.51 -14.65 10.53
CA MET A 63 -6.84 -14.94 9.99
C MET A 63 -6.88 -14.79 8.46
N HIS A 64 -7.21 -15.86 7.76
CA HIS A 64 -7.71 -15.79 6.40
C HIS A 64 -9.22 -16.00 6.44
N ALA A 65 -9.98 -14.91 6.31
CA ALA A 65 -11.42 -14.91 6.47
C ALA A 65 -12.14 -15.29 5.16
N TYR A 66 -12.85 -16.42 5.15
CA TYR A 66 -13.65 -16.87 4.01
C TYR A 66 -15.14 -16.65 4.30
N PRO A 67 -15.84 -15.79 3.52
CA PRO A 67 -17.27 -15.56 3.72
C PRO A 67 -18.06 -16.80 3.32
N MET A 68 -18.92 -17.26 4.24
CA MET A 68 -19.89 -18.33 4.00
C MET A 68 -21.24 -17.68 3.70
N LEU A 69 -21.59 -17.64 2.41
CA LEU A 69 -22.88 -17.13 1.94
C LEU A 69 -23.83 -18.32 1.66
N PRO A 70 -25.11 -18.28 2.08
CA PRO A 70 -25.82 -17.13 2.64
C PRO A 70 -25.64 -16.88 4.15
N ALA A 71 -25.00 -17.79 4.90
CA ALA A 71 -24.98 -17.82 6.36
C ALA A 71 -24.41 -16.59 7.12
N GLU A 72 -23.81 -15.62 6.43
CA GLU A 72 -23.15 -14.43 7.03
C GLU A 72 -22.10 -14.76 8.10
N CYS A 73 -21.61 -15.99 8.12
CA CYS A 73 -20.49 -16.43 8.92
C CYS A 73 -19.20 -16.32 8.11
N PHE A 74 -18.08 -16.31 8.82
CA PHE A 74 -16.76 -16.46 8.22
C PHE A 74 -16.08 -17.68 8.80
N LYS A 75 -15.56 -18.53 7.93
CA LYS A 75 -14.63 -19.58 8.35
C LYS A 75 -13.22 -19.02 8.33
N LEU A 76 -12.49 -19.16 9.45
CA LEU A 76 -11.09 -18.77 9.49
C LEU A 76 -10.19 -19.92 9.04
N TYR A 77 -9.32 -19.61 8.08
CA TYR A 77 -8.19 -20.43 7.69
C TYR A 77 -6.89 -19.70 8.04
N GLY A 78 -5.75 -20.32 7.76
CA GLY A 78 -4.43 -19.83 8.17
C GLY A 78 -4.04 -20.35 9.56
N ILE A 79 -3.15 -19.64 10.25
CA ILE A 79 -2.61 -20.08 11.55
C ILE A 79 -3.72 -20.17 12.61
N ALA A 80 -4.77 -19.35 12.51
CA ALA A 80 -5.90 -19.40 13.44
C ALA A 80 -6.61 -20.77 13.46
N SER A 81 -6.67 -21.49 12.34
CA SER A 81 -7.41 -22.75 12.21
C SER A 81 -6.82 -23.94 12.99
N PHE A 82 -5.63 -23.81 13.58
CA PHE A 82 -5.11 -24.79 14.54
C PHE A 82 -5.80 -24.71 15.91
N VAL A 83 -6.44 -23.58 16.20
CA VAL A 83 -7.19 -23.35 17.42
C VAL A 83 -8.68 -23.47 17.04
N ASP A 84 -9.17 -24.71 16.96
CA ASP A 84 -10.58 -25.03 16.68
C ASP A 84 -11.46 -24.62 17.87
N ASN A 85 -11.64 -23.30 17.99
CA ASN A 85 -12.29 -22.62 19.09
C ASN A 85 -12.94 -21.35 18.56
N GLU A 86 -14.26 -21.40 18.45
CA GLU A 86 -15.12 -20.31 18.01
C GLU A 86 -14.87 -18.97 18.74
N LEU A 87 -14.59 -19.00 20.05
CA LEU A 87 -14.27 -17.79 20.81
C LEU A 87 -12.97 -17.14 20.32
N PHE A 88 -11.97 -17.95 19.94
CA PHE A 88 -10.71 -17.45 19.41
C PHE A 88 -10.91 -16.78 18.04
N GLU A 89 -11.74 -17.35 17.17
CA GLU A 89 -12.11 -16.74 15.89
C GLU A 89 -12.81 -15.38 16.07
N HIS A 90 -13.79 -15.33 16.98
CA HIS A 90 -14.49 -14.09 17.32
C HIS A 90 -13.56 -13.01 17.90
N VAL A 91 -12.60 -13.40 18.75
CA VAL A 91 -11.58 -12.49 19.29
C VAL A 91 -10.67 -11.93 18.19
N LEU A 92 -10.28 -12.76 17.20
CA LEU A 92 -9.50 -12.29 16.06
C LEU A 92 -10.28 -11.29 15.20
N PHE A 93 -11.53 -11.59 14.83
CA PHE A 93 -12.38 -10.67 14.08
C PHE A 93 -12.59 -9.34 14.81
N LEU A 94 -12.89 -9.38 16.11
CA LEU A 94 -13.01 -8.19 16.95
C LEU A 94 -11.72 -7.36 16.94
N LEU A 95 -10.56 -8.00 17.09
CA LEU A 95 -9.26 -7.32 17.03
C LEU A 95 -9.03 -6.63 15.67
N LEU A 96 -9.40 -7.28 14.56
CA LEU A 96 -9.33 -6.68 13.23
C LEU A 96 -10.27 -5.46 13.08
N PHE A 97 -11.52 -5.54 13.56
CA PHE A 97 -12.44 -4.39 13.52
C PHE A 97 -11.93 -3.22 14.37
N VAL A 98 -11.39 -3.51 15.57
CA VAL A 98 -10.75 -2.50 16.44
C VAL A 98 -9.55 -1.86 15.73
N CYS A 99 -8.65 -2.64 15.14
CA CYS A 99 -7.49 -2.08 14.44
C CYS A 99 -7.88 -1.26 13.19
N THR A 100 -8.89 -1.72 12.45
CA THR A 100 -9.40 -1.02 11.26
C THR A 100 -10.05 0.32 11.63
N LEU A 101 -10.93 0.33 12.64
CA LEU A 101 -11.58 1.55 13.13
C LEU A 101 -10.56 2.56 13.66
N ASN A 102 -9.62 2.11 14.50
CA ASN A 102 -8.60 3.00 15.05
C ASN A 102 -7.62 3.51 13.96
N CYS A 103 -7.35 2.75 12.91
CA CYS A 103 -6.61 3.23 11.74
C CYS A 103 -7.35 4.37 11.03
N LEU A 104 -8.67 4.23 10.81
CA LEU A 104 -9.51 5.28 10.21
C LEU A 104 -9.53 6.55 11.06
N ILE A 105 -9.71 6.43 12.38
CA ILE A 105 -9.70 7.54 13.32
C ILE A 105 -8.33 8.25 13.32
N ALA A 106 -7.22 7.50 13.32
CA ALA A 106 -5.88 8.08 13.32
C ALA A 106 -5.54 8.82 12.00
N MET A 107 -6.03 8.32 10.86
CA MET A 107 -5.96 9.06 9.59
C MET A 107 -6.78 10.36 9.64
N ALA A 108 -8.03 10.30 10.11
CA ALA A 108 -8.86 11.49 10.30
C ALA A 108 -8.23 12.52 11.24
N ALA A 109 -7.68 12.07 12.38
CA ALA A 109 -6.97 12.90 13.35
C ALA A 109 -5.70 13.54 12.75
N THR A 110 -4.98 12.85 11.86
CA THR A 110 -3.84 13.43 11.13
C THR A 110 -4.25 14.64 10.27
N PHE A 111 -5.40 14.59 9.61
CA PHE A 111 -5.92 15.71 8.81
C PHE A 111 -6.51 16.82 9.69
N LEU A 112 -7.19 16.48 10.79
CA LEU A 112 -7.70 17.46 11.75
C LEU A 112 -6.56 18.20 12.45
N TYR A 113 -5.50 17.52 12.85
CA TYR A 113 -4.33 18.16 13.46
C TYR A 113 -3.60 19.10 12.48
N ARG A 114 -3.52 18.74 11.19
CA ARG A 114 -3.06 19.65 10.12
C ARG A 114 -3.93 20.90 10.03
N LEU A 115 -5.26 20.75 10.10
CA LEU A 115 -6.19 21.88 10.09
C LEU A 115 -5.94 22.82 11.30
N ILE A 116 -5.76 22.25 12.49
CA ILE A 116 -5.46 22.97 13.73
C ILE A 116 -4.15 23.76 13.64
N ILE A 117 -3.06 23.16 13.12
CA ILE A 117 -1.79 23.87 12.86
C ILE A 117 -2.02 25.12 11.98
N PHE A 118 -2.77 24.98 10.88
CA PHE A 118 -3.00 26.10 9.95
C PHE A 118 -3.97 27.17 10.49
N LEU A 119 -4.82 26.82 11.47
CA LEU A 119 -5.72 27.77 12.14
C LEU A 119 -4.97 28.58 13.20
N PHE A 120 -4.32 27.91 14.16
CA PHE A 120 -3.80 28.52 15.39
C PHE A 120 -2.29 28.79 15.38
N GLY A 121 -1.54 28.26 14.41
CA GLY A 121 -0.10 28.51 14.25
C GLY A 121 0.69 28.20 15.52
N ASN A 122 1.50 29.16 15.97
CA ASN A 122 2.40 29.01 17.12
C ASN A 122 1.67 28.82 18.47
N GLN A 123 0.34 28.96 18.54
CA GLN A 123 -0.41 28.70 19.77
C GLN A 123 -0.68 27.21 20.02
N VAL A 124 -0.51 26.36 18.99
CA VAL A 124 -0.82 24.91 19.07
C VAL A 124 0.04 24.18 20.09
N ASP A 125 1.26 24.64 20.36
CA ASP A 125 2.15 24.02 21.34
C ASP A 125 1.59 24.06 22.77
N LYS A 126 0.77 25.09 23.11
CA LYS A 126 0.10 25.19 24.41
C LYS A 126 -0.94 24.08 24.60
N PHE A 127 -1.69 23.77 23.54
CA PHE A 127 -2.76 22.77 23.55
C PHE A 127 -2.29 21.35 23.20
N ARG A 128 -0.98 21.16 22.98
CA ARG A 128 -0.42 19.89 22.48
C ARG A 128 -0.75 18.68 23.35
N GLN A 129 -0.64 18.80 24.67
CA GLN A 129 -0.93 17.69 25.59
C GLN A 129 -2.44 17.37 25.62
N GLU A 130 -3.28 18.41 25.62
CA GLU A 130 -4.74 18.27 25.56
C GLU A 130 -5.19 17.58 24.26
N ILE A 131 -4.63 17.97 23.11
CA ILE A 131 -4.90 17.36 21.81
C ILE A 131 -4.50 15.88 21.79
N LEU A 132 -3.32 15.53 22.29
CA LEU A 132 -2.88 14.13 22.35
C LEU A 132 -3.72 13.30 23.33
N SER A 133 -4.08 13.88 24.47
CA SER A 133 -4.98 13.26 25.47
C SER A 133 -6.37 13.01 24.90
N PHE A 134 -6.98 14.01 24.24
CA PHE A 134 -8.26 13.88 23.56
C PHE A 134 -8.23 12.75 22.52
N CYS A 135 -7.19 12.67 21.69
CA CYS A 135 -7.09 11.60 20.71
C CYS A 135 -6.94 10.23 21.37
N PHE A 136 -6.13 10.09 22.42
CA PHE A 136 -6.05 8.85 23.20
C PHE A 136 -7.42 8.44 23.78
N ILE A 137 -8.16 9.38 24.37
CA ILE A 137 -9.52 9.13 24.89
C ILE A 137 -10.47 8.65 23.78
N VAL A 138 -10.45 9.30 22.60
CA VAL A 138 -11.28 8.88 21.45
C VAL A 138 -10.94 7.46 21.01
N HIS A 139 -9.66 7.08 21.00
CA HIS A 139 -9.23 5.72 20.65
C HIS A 139 -9.65 4.67 21.70
N VAL A 140 -9.59 4.99 23.00
CA VAL A 140 -10.11 4.12 24.07
C VAL A 140 -11.64 3.97 23.96
N VAL A 141 -12.38 5.07 23.85
CA VAL A 141 -13.85 5.07 23.78
C VAL A 141 -14.35 4.34 22.52
N SER A 142 -13.75 4.58 21.36
CA SER A 142 -14.13 3.88 20.12
C SER A 142 -13.80 2.38 20.15
N THR A 143 -12.71 1.99 20.81
CA THR A 143 -12.38 0.57 21.05
C THR A 143 -13.41 -0.10 21.95
N LEU A 144 -13.78 0.52 23.08
CA LEU A 144 -14.82 0.00 23.99
C LEU A 144 -16.19 -0.09 23.29
N ALA A 145 -16.55 0.92 22.50
CA ALA A 145 -17.78 0.91 21.71
C ALA A 145 -17.80 -0.22 20.67
N MET A 146 -16.68 -0.45 19.96
CA MET A 146 -16.56 -1.55 19.00
C MET A 146 -16.67 -2.93 19.69
N ILE A 147 -16.07 -3.11 20.88
CA ILE A 147 -16.20 -4.35 21.67
C ILE A 147 -17.67 -4.61 22.04
N TYR A 148 -18.37 -3.61 22.58
CA TYR A 148 -19.78 -3.73 22.94
C TYR A 148 -20.67 -4.03 21.72
N LEU A 149 -20.45 -3.33 20.61
CA LEU A 149 -21.21 -3.51 19.38
C LEU A 149 -20.96 -4.88 18.74
N TYR A 150 -19.70 -5.32 18.66
CA TYR A 150 -19.35 -6.64 18.16
C TYR A 150 -20.05 -7.75 18.95
N TRP A 151 -20.09 -7.64 20.29
CA TRP A 151 -20.82 -8.58 21.15
C TRP A 151 -22.34 -8.59 20.89
N GLN A 152 -22.93 -7.46 20.46
CA GLN A 152 -24.34 -7.41 20.05
C GLN A 152 -24.60 -8.01 18.66
N TRP A 153 -23.60 -8.06 17.78
CA TRP A 153 -23.71 -8.50 16.38
C TRP A 153 -23.32 -9.96 16.16
N ALA A 154 -22.31 -10.45 16.87
CA ALA A 154 -21.91 -11.85 16.87
C ALA A 154 -23.04 -12.73 17.40
N VAL A 155 -23.07 -13.98 16.95
CA VAL A 155 -23.96 -15.03 17.45
C VAL A 155 -23.17 -16.34 17.53
N PRO A 156 -23.26 -17.08 18.64
CA PRO A 156 -22.61 -18.38 18.72
C PRO A 156 -23.15 -19.38 17.68
N LYS A 157 -22.32 -20.32 17.21
CA LYS A 157 -22.70 -21.42 16.30
C LYS A 157 -23.92 -22.19 16.81
N ALA A 158 -23.98 -22.40 18.13
CA ALA A 158 -25.08 -23.08 18.82
C ALA A 158 -26.38 -22.25 18.93
N GLU A 159 -26.31 -20.93 18.76
CA GLU A 159 -27.46 -20.00 18.82
C GLU A 159 -27.87 -19.49 17.43
N TYR A 160 -27.20 -19.96 16.36
CA TYR A 160 -27.46 -19.50 15.00
C TYR A 160 -28.84 -20.00 14.51
N PRO A 161 -29.70 -19.11 13.97
CA PRO A 161 -31.12 -19.40 13.79
C PRO A 161 -31.48 -20.27 12.58
N ILE A 162 -30.51 -20.59 11.71
CA ILE A 162 -30.69 -21.45 10.52
C ILE A 162 -29.56 -22.49 10.48
N PRO A 163 -29.57 -23.50 11.37
CA PRO A 163 -28.45 -24.44 11.51
C PRO A 163 -28.17 -25.25 10.23
N GLU A 164 -29.13 -25.36 9.32
CA GLU A 164 -28.99 -26.04 8.02
C GLU A 164 -28.03 -25.32 7.06
N GLU A 165 -27.76 -24.03 7.27
CA GLU A 165 -26.78 -23.25 6.49
C GLU A 165 -25.33 -23.40 7.01
N LEU A 166 -25.15 -24.04 8.18
CA LEU A 166 -23.85 -24.14 8.84
C LEU A 166 -23.11 -25.44 8.48
N PRO A 167 -21.77 -25.41 8.42
CA PRO A 167 -20.97 -26.62 8.30
C PRO A 167 -21.09 -27.46 9.58
N THR A 168 -21.23 -28.77 9.43
CA THR A 168 -21.22 -29.74 10.52
C THR A 168 -20.00 -29.56 11.42
N ASP A 169 -18.83 -29.40 10.81
CA ASP A 169 -17.53 -29.47 11.48
C ASP A 169 -16.76 -28.14 11.43
N GLY A 170 -15.96 -27.92 12.47
CA GLY A 170 -15.08 -26.76 12.66
C GLY A 170 -15.75 -25.52 13.27
N SER A 171 -14.90 -24.68 13.86
CA SER A 171 -15.21 -23.31 14.26
C SER A 171 -15.53 -22.41 13.05
N ILE A 172 -16.43 -21.47 13.30
CA ILE A 172 -16.84 -20.40 12.38
C ILE A 172 -17.22 -19.18 13.23
N ALA A 173 -16.89 -17.97 12.77
CA ALA A 173 -17.34 -16.74 13.40
C ALA A 173 -18.63 -16.25 12.71
N CYS A 174 -19.77 -16.36 13.40
CA CYS A 174 -21.08 -16.02 12.85
C CYS A 174 -21.61 -14.65 13.31
N PHE A 175 -22.31 -13.96 12.42
CA PHE A 175 -23.08 -12.75 12.73
C PHE A 175 -24.58 -13.05 12.64
N LYS A 176 -25.40 -12.30 13.36
CA LYS A 176 -26.86 -12.47 13.34
C LYS A 176 -27.39 -12.28 11.91
N PRO A 177 -28.02 -13.29 11.27
CA PRO A 177 -28.39 -13.23 9.86
C PRO A 177 -29.68 -12.45 9.58
N SER A 178 -30.36 -11.99 10.62
CA SER A 178 -31.62 -11.24 10.53
C SER A 178 -31.79 -10.26 11.71
N GLY A 179 -32.86 -9.46 11.66
CA GLY A 179 -33.19 -8.49 12.71
C GLY A 179 -32.42 -7.17 12.64
N PRO A 180 -32.68 -6.25 13.58
CA PRO A 180 -32.07 -4.91 13.58
C PRO A 180 -30.56 -4.92 13.83
N GLN A 181 -30.01 -5.95 14.50
CA GLN A 181 -28.59 -6.06 14.83
C GLN A 181 -27.71 -6.22 13.58
N LYS A 182 -28.11 -7.08 12.63
CA LYS A 182 -27.48 -7.22 11.30
C LYS A 182 -27.36 -5.90 10.58
N THR A 183 -28.51 -5.25 10.45
CA THR A 183 -28.68 -3.97 9.78
C THR A 183 -27.83 -2.89 10.46
N ALA A 184 -27.79 -2.87 11.80
CA ALA A 184 -26.93 -1.99 12.57
C ALA A 184 -25.43 -2.28 12.39
N ALA A 185 -25.00 -3.54 12.27
CA ALA A 185 -23.59 -3.90 12.03
C ALA A 185 -23.08 -3.33 10.71
N LEU A 186 -23.80 -3.60 9.62
CA LEU A 186 -23.48 -3.11 8.29
C LEU A 186 -23.51 -1.56 8.26
N PHE A 187 -24.59 -0.94 8.76
CA PHE A 187 -24.68 0.51 8.77
C PHE A 187 -23.63 1.17 9.68
N THR A 188 -23.19 0.54 10.76
CA THR A 188 -22.15 1.11 11.63
C THR A 188 -20.78 1.08 10.95
N LEU A 189 -20.42 -0.02 10.28
CA LEU A 189 -19.17 -0.10 9.52
C LEU A 189 -19.15 0.93 8.37
N LEU A 190 -20.25 1.03 7.62
CA LEU A 190 -20.42 2.00 6.55
C LEU A 190 -20.40 3.44 7.08
N ALA A 191 -21.08 3.73 8.20
CA ALA A 191 -21.10 5.05 8.83
C ALA A 191 -19.71 5.44 9.37
N ALA A 192 -18.95 4.51 9.95
CA ALA A 192 -17.59 4.76 10.43
C ALA A 192 -16.63 5.09 9.28
N LEU A 193 -16.68 4.32 8.18
CA LEU A 193 -15.89 4.59 6.98
C LEU A 193 -16.29 5.91 6.33
N ALA A 194 -17.59 6.15 6.14
CA ALA A 194 -18.12 7.39 5.59
C ALA A 194 -17.73 8.60 6.46
N LEU A 195 -17.82 8.49 7.79
CA LEU A 195 -17.42 9.56 8.71
C LEU A 195 -15.92 9.83 8.64
N ALA A 196 -15.06 8.81 8.59
CA ALA A 196 -13.62 9.00 8.44
C ALA A 196 -13.27 9.71 7.11
N VAL A 197 -13.91 9.32 6.00
CA VAL A 197 -13.78 10.00 4.71
C VAL A 197 -14.31 11.43 4.77
N ILE A 198 -15.50 11.66 5.35
CA ILE A 198 -16.09 13.00 5.54
C ILE A 198 -15.15 13.88 6.35
N VAL A 199 -14.54 13.39 7.44
CA VAL A 199 -13.59 14.19 8.25
C VAL A 199 -12.29 14.47 7.50
N ILE A 200 -11.71 13.48 6.80
CA ILE A 200 -10.50 13.69 5.99
C ILE A 200 -10.77 14.72 4.87
N VAL A 201 -11.89 14.57 4.15
CA VAL A 201 -12.30 15.47 3.06
C VAL A 201 -12.67 16.85 3.59
N ALA A 202 -13.46 16.95 4.66
CA ALA A 202 -13.81 18.23 5.27
C ALA A 202 -12.57 18.96 5.80
N CYS A 203 -11.65 18.26 6.48
CA CYS A 203 -10.39 18.86 6.92
C CYS A 203 -9.50 19.28 5.74
N ALA A 204 -9.43 18.49 4.67
CA ALA A 204 -8.68 18.84 3.46
C ALA A 204 -9.30 20.04 2.71
N LEU A 205 -10.62 20.10 2.58
CA LEU A 205 -11.36 21.20 1.98
C LEU A 205 -11.27 22.46 2.84
N TRP A 206 -11.39 22.35 4.16
CA TRP A 206 -11.29 23.50 5.07
C TRP A 206 -9.85 24.01 5.14
N LEU A 207 -8.84 23.13 5.14
CA LEU A 207 -7.44 23.49 4.96
C LEU A 207 -7.25 24.22 3.63
N ALA A 208 -7.81 23.72 2.53
CA ALA A 208 -7.79 24.41 1.24
C ALA A 208 -8.51 25.78 1.28
N LEU A 209 -9.63 25.91 1.98
CA LEU A 209 -10.36 27.17 2.17
C LEU A 209 -9.58 28.17 3.04
N ILE A 210 -8.85 27.71 4.06
CA ILE A 210 -7.98 28.55 4.90
C ILE A 210 -6.78 29.01 4.09
N ILE A 211 -6.13 28.11 3.34
CA ILE A 211 -5.05 28.48 2.41
C ILE A 211 -5.61 29.43 1.33
N HIS A 212 -6.87 29.28 0.89
CA HIS A 212 -7.51 30.18 -0.07
C HIS A 212 -7.92 31.55 0.51
N LYS A 213 -8.40 31.63 1.75
CA LYS A 213 -8.70 32.91 2.43
C LYS A 213 -7.42 33.64 2.82
N LYS A 214 -6.40 32.91 3.29
CA LYS A 214 -5.07 33.45 3.58
C LYS A 214 -4.24 33.69 2.31
N LYS A 215 -4.68 33.29 1.10
CA LYS A 215 -3.99 33.40 -0.22
C LYS A 215 -3.44 34.78 -0.62
N SER A 216 -3.94 35.86 -0.02
CA SER A 216 -3.39 37.21 -0.21
C SER A 216 -2.14 37.47 0.65
N LYS A 217 -1.98 36.75 1.78
CA LYS A 217 -0.83 36.80 2.69
C LYS A 217 0.09 35.56 2.57
N ILE A 218 -0.49 34.38 2.32
CA ILE A 218 0.22 33.17 1.90
C ILE A 218 0.69 33.39 0.46
N HIS A 219 2.00 33.36 0.27
CA HIS A 219 2.65 33.66 -1.00
C HIS A 219 2.05 32.83 -2.16
N LYS A 220 1.73 33.49 -3.29
CA LYS A 220 0.97 32.94 -4.45
C LYS A 220 1.48 31.56 -4.91
N THR A 221 2.78 31.30 -4.73
CA THR A 221 3.50 30.09 -5.12
C THR A 221 2.99 28.80 -4.44
N ILE A 222 2.60 28.85 -3.16
CA ILE A 222 2.26 27.64 -2.38
C ILE A 222 0.95 27.00 -2.87
N LEU A 223 -0.07 27.81 -3.17
CA LEU A 223 -1.38 27.32 -3.61
C LEU A 223 -1.35 26.70 -5.02
N GLY A 224 -0.41 27.12 -5.89
CA GLY A 224 -0.30 26.60 -7.25
C GLY A 224 0.01 25.10 -7.31
N ASN A 225 0.89 24.63 -6.41
CA ASN A 225 1.43 23.28 -6.47
C ASN A 225 0.43 22.21 -5.97
N HIS A 226 -0.34 22.52 -4.91
CA HIS A 226 -1.35 21.60 -4.38
C HIS A 226 -2.48 21.30 -5.36
N LYS A 227 -2.86 22.25 -6.23
CA LYS A 227 -3.93 22.05 -7.22
C LYS A 227 -3.59 21.07 -8.35
N LYS A 228 -2.31 20.86 -8.66
CA LYS A 228 -1.90 20.00 -9.78
C LYS A 228 -1.93 18.52 -9.42
N ILE A 229 -1.69 18.20 -8.15
CA ILE A 229 -1.60 16.83 -7.62
C ILE A 229 -2.99 16.20 -7.49
N LEU A 230 -3.99 16.98 -7.06
CA LEU A 230 -5.34 16.48 -6.76
C LEU A 230 -6.13 15.99 -8.00
N LYS A 231 -5.79 16.48 -9.20
CA LYS A 231 -6.57 16.23 -10.44
C LYS A 231 -6.20 14.91 -11.15
N ILE A 232 -5.22 14.17 -10.64
CA ILE A 232 -4.66 12.96 -11.29
C ILE A 232 -5.16 11.66 -10.62
N LEU A 233 -5.80 11.76 -9.45
CA LEU A 233 -6.07 10.62 -8.56
C LEU A 233 -7.52 10.08 -8.58
N THR A 234 -8.40 10.56 -9.47
CA THR A 234 -9.87 10.44 -9.29
C THR A 234 -10.66 10.06 -10.55
N MET A 235 -10.27 9.03 -11.32
CA MET A 235 -11.20 8.42 -12.29
C MET A 235 -11.31 6.90 -12.17
N ASP A 236 -12.54 6.52 -11.87
CA ASP A 236 -13.10 5.19 -11.68
C ASP A 236 -13.71 4.66 -13.01
N LEU A 237 -14.64 3.71 -12.98
CA LEU A 237 -14.25 2.36 -13.37
C LEU A 237 -15.29 1.55 -14.16
N ARG A 238 -14.89 0.99 -15.32
CA ARG A 238 -15.57 -0.11 -16.03
C ARG A 238 -14.72 -1.40 -15.92
N TYR A 239 -14.48 -1.92 -14.69
CA TYR A 239 -13.20 -2.58 -14.24
C TYR A 239 -12.38 -3.16 -15.38
N GLU A 240 -12.54 -4.39 -15.83
CA GLU A 240 -11.54 -5.02 -16.71
C GLU A 240 -11.36 -4.32 -18.06
N VAL A 241 -12.45 -3.87 -18.70
CA VAL A 241 -12.35 -3.10 -19.96
C VAL A 241 -11.78 -1.70 -19.72
N LEU A 242 -11.89 -1.14 -18.51
CA LEU A 242 -11.31 0.13 -18.10
C LEU A 242 -10.21 -0.04 -17.04
N PHE A 243 -9.57 -1.20 -17.01
CA PHE A 243 -8.39 -1.53 -16.23
C PHE A 243 -7.36 -2.01 -17.23
N ASN A 244 -7.78 -2.80 -18.22
CA ASN A 244 -7.11 -2.81 -19.51
C ASN A 244 -7.17 -1.41 -20.13
N ARG A 245 -8.33 -0.75 -20.35
CA ARG A 245 -8.29 0.66 -20.81
C ARG A 245 -7.75 1.66 -19.78
N LEU A 246 -7.77 1.46 -18.45
CA LEU A 246 -7.00 2.37 -17.57
C LEU A 246 -5.52 2.07 -17.63
N LEU A 247 -5.06 0.84 -17.80
CA LEU A 247 -3.64 0.53 -17.99
C LEU A 247 -3.18 1.01 -19.37
N ASP A 248 -3.97 0.87 -20.44
CA ASP A 248 -3.78 1.48 -21.77
C ASP A 248 -3.78 3.01 -21.67
N ILE A 249 -4.74 3.64 -20.98
CA ILE A 249 -4.80 5.10 -20.84
C ILE A 249 -3.67 5.61 -19.93
N THR A 250 -3.39 4.93 -18.82
CA THR A 250 -2.24 5.17 -17.94
C THR A 250 -0.97 5.04 -18.76
N ALA A 251 -0.82 4.02 -19.60
CA ALA A 251 0.30 3.83 -20.51
C ALA A 251 0.43 4.97 -21.54
N VAL A 252 -0.60 5.18 -22.35
CA VAL A 252 -0.68 6.20 -23.42
C VAL A 252 -0.52 7.61 -22.87
N ILE A 253 -0.82 7.86 -21.60
CA ILE A 253 -0.52 9.13 -20.91
C ILE A 253 0.89 9.11 -20.30
N HIS A 254 1.25 8.09 -19.54
CA HIS A 254 2.50 8.02 -18.78
C HIS A 254 3.72 7.91 -19.70
N ILE A 255 3.61 7.30 -20.89
CA ILE A 255 4.69 7.24 -21.88
C ILE A 255 5.05 8.66 -22.38
N PRO A 256 4.16 9.42 -23.06
CA PRO A 256 4.50 10.77 -23.51
C PRO A 256 4.80 11.73 -22.36
N VAL A 257 4.10 11.63 -21.22
CA VAL A 257 4.38 12.46 -20.04
C VAL A 257 5.77 12.20 -19.49
N LYS A 258 6.23 10.94 -19.44
CA LYS A 258 7.61 10.61 -19.02
C LYS A 258 8.62 10.99 -20.08
N ILE A 259 8.39 10.75 -21.37
CA ILE A 259 9.29 11.18 -22.45
C ILE A 259 9.46 12.71 -22.41
N PHE A 260 8.36 13.47 -22.29
CA PHE A 260 8.39 14.92 -22.16
C PHE A 260 9.06 15.38 -20.86
N ALA A 261 8.81 14.70 -19.73
CA ALA A 261 9.51 14.98 -18.48
C ALA A 261 11.03 14.71 -18.60
N MET A 262 11.44 13.62 -19.26
CA MET A 262 12.84 13.30 -19.55
C MET A 262 13.46 14.35 -20.48
N VAL A 263 12.78 14.77 -21.55
CA VAL A 263 13.22 15.85 -22.44
C VAL A 263 13.38 17.17 -21.68
N ILE A 264 12.44 17.52 -20.79
CA ILE A 264 12.56 18.70 -19.92
C ILE A 264 13.77 18.58 -18.99
N VAL A 265 13.91 17.45 -18.30
CA VAL A 265 15.00 17.17 -17.35
C VAL A 265 16.37 17.16 -18.04
N VAL A 266 16.44 16.78 -19.32
CA VAL A 266 17.68 16.78 -20.12
C VAL A 266 17.98 18.15 -20.74
N ARG A 267 17.00 18.82 -21.36
CA ARG A 267 17.20 20.04 -22.16
C ARG A 267 17.07 21.34 -21.38
N TYR A 268 16.20 21.39 -20.37
CA TYR A 268 15.82 22.62 -19.68
C TYR A 268 16.23 22.65 -18.19
N SER A 269 16.89 21.61 -17.66
CA SER A 269 17.51 21.68 -16.33
C SER A 269 18.64 22.70 -16.31
N PRO A 270 18.62 23.70 -15.40
CA PRO A 270 19.70 24.66 -15.26
C PRO A 270 21.06 24.01 -15.02
N LYS A 271 22.16 24.64 -15.49
CA LYS A 271 23.52 24.07 -15.39
C LYS A 271 23.92 23.70 -13.95
N ASN A 272 23.53 24.50 -12.96
CA ASN A 272 23.77 24.23 -11.54
C ASN A 272 22.91 23.09 -10.95
N MET A 273 21.76 22.78 -11.55
CA MET A 273 20.89 21.66 -11.14
C MET A 273 21.13 20.37 -11.92
N ARG A 274 22.02 20.37 -12.92
CA ARG A 274 22.17 19.28 -13.91
C ARG A 274 22.48 17.91 -13.31
N PHE A 275 23.11 17.83 -12.14
CA PHE A 275 23.38 16.55 -11.50
C PHE A 275 22.20 16.04 -10.65
N MET A 276 21.45 16.93 -9.98
CA MET A 276 20.13 16.59 -9.41
C MET A 276 19.17 16.08 -10.49
N SER A 277 19.27 16.64 -11.69
CA SER A 277 18.46 16.21 -12.84
C SER A 277 18.81 14.79 -13.33
N ILE A 278 20.03 14.29 -13.09
CA ILE A 278 20.42 12.91 -13.42
C ILE A 278 19.70 11.88 -12.53
N PHE A 279 19.59 12.11 -11.22
CA PHE A 279 18.83 11.18 -10.34
C PHE A 279 17.33 11.17 -10.67
N LEU A 280 16.78 12.36 -10.97
CA LEU A 280 15.40 12.48 -11.42
C LEU A 280 15.19 11.77 -12.77
N LEU A 281 16.12 11.92 -13.72
CA LEU A 281 16.11 11.22 -15.00
C LEU A 281 16.19 9.70 -14.79
N HIS A 282 17.04 9.23 -13.87
CA HIS A 282 17.20 7.82 -13.56
C HIS A 282 15.90 7.20 -13.02
N GLY A 283 15.25 7.87 -12.05
CA GLY A 283 13.94 7.47 -11.56
C GLY A 283 12.86 7.51 -12.64
N LEU A 284 12.89 8.52 -13.53
CA LEU A 284 11.97 8.61 -14.66
C LEU A 284 12.19 7.49 -15.69
N ILE A 285 13.43 7.06 -15.95
CA ILE A 285 13.76 5.97 -16.88
C ILE A 285 13.24 4.62 -16.37
N TRP A 286 13.50 4.25 -15.11
CA TRP A 286 13.01 2.98 -14.57
C TRP A 286 11.48 2.94 -14.45
N ASN A 287 10.89 4.07 -14.06
CA ASN A 287 9.44 4.21 -14.04
C ASN A 287 8.85 4.22 -15.47
N PHE A 288 9.57 4.75 -16.47
CA PHE A 288 9.21 4.66 -17.88
C PHE A 288 9.26 3.22 -18.38
N GLY A 289 10.32 2.47 -18.07
CA GLY A 289 10.42 1.03 -18.39
C GLY A 289 9.26 0.22 -17.81
N ALA A 290 8.94 0.40 -16.52
CA ALA A 290 7.81 -0.29 -15.89
C ALA A 290 6.46 0.03 -16.56
N ASN A 291 6.19 1.30 -16.87
CA ASN A 291 4.95 1.69 -17.53
C ASN A 291 4.92 1.25 -19.01
N LEU A 292 6.05 1.26 -19.70
CA LEU A 292 6.18 0.75 -21.07
C LEU A 292 5.90 -0.76 -21.13
N ILE A 293 6.37 -1.52 -20.14
CA ILE A 293 6.03 -2.94 -20.01
C ILE A 293 4.54 -3.12 -19.73
N PHE A 294 3.97 -2.39 -18.77
CA PHE A 294 2.52 -2.41 -18.51
C PHE A 294 1.65 -1.99 -19.71
N THR A 295 2.18 -1.17 -20.63
CA THR A 295 1.48 -0.74 -21.87
C THR A 295 1.20 -1.91 -22.81
N PHE A 296 2.12 -2.87 -22.84
CA PHE A 296 2.02 -4.01 -23.74
C PHE A 296 1.54 -5.27 -23.02
N MET A 297 1.71 -5.32 -21.69
CA MET A 297 1.45 -6.46 -20.81
C MET A 297 0.48 -6.11 -19.68
N HIS A 298 -0.78 -6.47 -19.86
CA HIS A 298 -1.80 -6.44 -18.82
C HIS A 298 -1.81 -7.77 -18.06
N ALA A 299 -1.23 -7.77 -16.86
CA ALA A 299 -1.20 -8.94 -15.99
C ALA A 299 -2.54 -9.11 -15.26
N TYR A 300 -3.28 -10.18 -15.60
CA TYR A 300 -4.50 -10.57 -14.90
C TYR A 300 -4.24 -11.81 -14.03
N PRO A 301 -4.45 -11.76 -12.71
CA PRO A 301 -4.24 -12.91 -11.84
C PRO A 301 -5.29 -13.99 -12.12
N MET A 302 -4.87 -15.21 -12.47
CA MET A 302 -5.77 -16.30 -12.85
C MET A 302 -6.07 -17.24 -11.69
N LEU A 303 -6.76 -16.75 -10.67
CA LEU A 303 -7.09 -17.60 -9.53
C LEU A 303 -8.02 -18.75 -9.99
N PRO A 304 -7.73 -20.05 -9.77
CA PRO A 304 -6.90 -20.66 -8.72
C PRO A 304 -5.42 -20.92 -9.03
N ALA A 305 -4.94 -20.69 -10.25
CA ALA A 305 -3.56 -20.93 -10.62
C ALA A 305 -2.63 -19.80 -10.14
N GLU A 306 -1.40 -20.11 -9.70
CA GLU A 306 -0.33 -19.13 -9.40
C GLU A 306 0.26 -18.54 -10.69
N CYS A 307 -0.62 -18.19 -11.63
CA CYS A 307 -0.31 -17.75 -12.97
C CYS A 307 -0.98 -16.40 -13.22
N PHE A 308 -0.31 -15.55 -13.97
CA PHE A 308 -0.91 -14.36 -14.55
C PHE A 308 -1.18 -14.63 -16.01
N LYS A 309 -2.44 -14.52 -16.42
CA LYS A 309 -2.77 -14.46 -17.84
C LYS A 309 -2.41 -13.08 -18.32
N LEU A 310 -1.62 -13.06 -19.39
CA LEU A 310 -1.17 -11.83 -19.98
C LEU A 310 -2.13 -11.44 -21.10
N TYR A 311 -2.65 -10.22 -21.03
CA TYR A 311 -3.42 -9.59 -22.07
C TYR A 311 -2.64 -8.37 -22.62
N GLY A 312 -3.18 -7.72 -23.66
CA GLY A 312 -2.51 -6.61 -24.35
C GLY A 312 -1.68 -7.09 -25.56
N ILE A 313 -0.88 -6.19 -26.12
CA ILE A 313 -0.15 -6.41 -27.39
C ILE A 313 0.85 -7.58 -27.30
N VAL A 314 1.41 -7.89 -26.12
CA VAL A 314 2.30 -9.05 -25.99
C VAL A 314 1.61 -10.40 -26.26
N SER A 315 0.27 -10.46 -26.18
CA SER A 315 -0.47 -11.70 -26.48
C SER A 315 -0.39 -12.18 -27.93
N PHE A 316 -0.02 -11.31 -28.88
CA PHE A 316 0.23 -11.71 -30.28
C PHE A 316 1.48 -12.60 -30.47
N VAL A 317 2.35 -12.70 -29.47
CA VAL A 317 3.58 -13.51 -29.54
C VAL A 317 3.32 -14.98 -29.13
N ASP A 318 2.23 -15.25 -28.40
CA ASP A 318 1.82 -16.54 -27.80
C ASP A 318 2.99 -17.43 -27.32
N ASN A 319 3.97 -16.80 -26.66
CA ASN A 319 5.19 -17.44 -26.22
C ASN A 319 5.39 -17.24 -24.72
N GLU A 320 5.40 -18.35 -23.98
CA GLU A 320 5.54 -18.36 -22.52
C GLU A 320 6.87 -17.74 -22.03
N LEU A 321 8.00 -18.10 -22.66
CA LEU A 321 9.31 -17.56 -22.31
C LEU A 321 9.34 -16.04 -22.47
N PHE A 322 8.70 -15.50 -23.51
CA PHE A 322 8.53 -14.07 -23.70
C PHE A 322 7.70 -13.41 -22.58
N GLY A 323 6.59 -14.05 -22.16
CA GLY A 323 5.80 -13.60 -21.00
C GLY A 323 6.63 -13.53 -19.71
N HIS A 324 7.43 -14.56 -19.44
CA HIS A 324 8.34 -14.59 -18.29
C HIS A 324 9.43 -13.52 -18.35
N ILE A 325 10.04 -13.29 -19.52
CA ILE A 325 11.01 -12.20 -19.73
C ILE A 325 10.35 -10.84 -19.45
N MET A 326 9.13 -10.60 -19.93
CA MET A 326 8.42 -9.34 -19.70
C MET A 326 8.09 -9.12 -18.21
N PHE A 327 7.70 -10.17 -17.47
CA PHE A 327 7.50 -10.09 -16.02
C PHE A 327 8.80 -9.84 -15.23
N LEU A 328 9.89 -10.52 -15.59
CA LEU A 328 11.20 -10.29 -14.99
C LEU A 328 11.64 -8.83 -15.17
N LEU A 329 11.52 -8.32 -16.40
CA LEU A 329 11.83 -6.92 -16.71
C LEU A 329 10.93 -5.96 -15.93
N LEU A 330 9.64 -6.28 -15.75
CA LEU A 330 8.72 -5.47 -14.94
C LEU A 330 9.18 -5.37 -13.48
N PHE A 331 9.48 -6.51 -12.84
CA PHE A 331 9.95 -6.52 -11.45
C PHE A 331 11.29 -5.78 -11.30
N ALA A 332 12.21 -5.95 -12.25
CA ALA A 332 13.46 -5.21 -12.28
C ALA A 332 13.22 -3.69 -12.42
N CYS A 333 12.30 -3.25 -13.28
CA CYS A 333 11.97 -1.84 -13.43
C CYS A 333 11.27 -1.25 -12.18
N ILE A 334 10.40 -2.00 -11.51
CA ILE A 334 9.76 -1.57 -10.25
C ILE A 334 10.81 -1.41 -9.14
N LEU A 335 11.66 -2.42 -8.92
CA LEU A 335 12.72 -2.37 -7.91
C LEU A 335 13.69 -1.20 -8.15
N ASN A 336 14.18 -1.05 -9.38
CA ASN A 336 15.07 0.05 -9.73
C ASN A 336 14.37 1.42 -9.65
N CYS A 337 13.07 1.52 -9.92
CA CYS A 337 12.33 2.76 -9.68
C CYS A 337 12.31 3.14 -8.20
N LEU A 338 12.08 2.18 -7.29
CA LEU A 338 12.08 2.44 -5.83
C LEU A 338 13.45 2.93 -5.36
N ILE A 339 14.53 2.25 -5.77
CA ILE A 339 15.91 2.62 -5.44
C ILE A 339 16.27 4.01 -6.01
N ALA A 340 15.85 4.32 -7.25
CA ALA A 340 16.16 5.61 -7.87
C ALA A 340 15.39 6.78 -7.22
N MET A 341 14.17 6.56 -6.74
CA MET A 341 13.45 7.53 -5.91
C MET A 341 14.18 7.75 -4.57
N ALA A 342 14.69 6.69 -3.95
CA ALA A 342 15.50 6.78 -2.73
C ALA A 342 16.76 7.62 -2.93
N ALA A 343 17.55 7.28 -3.95
CA ALA A 343 18.77 8.00 -4.32
C ALA A 343 18.48 9.49 -4.62
N THR A 344 17.35 9.79 -5.29
CA THR A 344 16.90 11.16 -5.56
C THR A 344 16.68 11.97 -4.29
N PHE A 345 15.99 11.43 -3.28
CA PHE A 345 15.77 12.15 -2.03
C PHE A 345 17.03 12.22 -1.16
N LEU A 346 17.80 11.14 -1.07
CA LEU A 346 19.09 11.12 -0.37
C LEU A 346 20.05 12.16 -0.95
N TYR A 347 20.08 12.31 -2.28
CA TYR A 347 20.91 13.33 -2.92
C TYR A 347 20.43 14.76 -2.63
N ARG A 348 19.11 15.01 -2.55
CA ARG A 348 18.57 16.32 -2.09
C ARG A 348 18.99 16.64 -0.66
N LEU A 349 18.96 15.65 0.22
CA LEU A 349 19.43 15.76 1.60
C LEU A 349 20.93 16.11 1.67
N ILE A 350 21.76 15.46 0.85
CA ILE A 350 23.20 15.74 0.77
C ILE A 350 23.47 17.16 0.25
N ILE A 351 22.75 17.63 -0.78
CA ILE A 351 22.87 19.03 -1.24
C ILE A 351 22.50 20.00 -0.11
N PHE A 352 21.43 19.71 0.63
CA PHE A 352 20.98 20.60 1.71
C PHE A 352 22.02 20.69 2.83
N LEU A 353 22.55 19.55 3.28
CA LEU A 353 23.54 19.48 4.37
C LEU A 353 24.92 20.00 3.97
N PHE A 354 25.34 19.75 2.72
CA PHE A 354 26.72 19.92 2.29
C PHE A 354 26.83 20.79 1.02
N GLY A 355 26.01 21.82 0.89
CA GLY A 355 25.90 22.63 -0.34
C GLY A 355 27.23 23.13 -0.92
N ASN A 356 28.19 23.50 -0.07
CA ASN A 356 29.52 23.96 -0.49
C ASN A 356 30.55 22.83 -0.74
N GLN A 357 30.19 21.57 -0.46
CA GLN A 357 31.09 20.41 -0.57
C GLN A 357 30.54 19.31 -1.50
N VAL A 358 29.25 19.33 -1.86
CA VAL A 358 28.59 18.28 -2.65
C VAL A 358 29.24 18.03 -4.01
N ASP A 359 29.85 19.05 -4.63
CA ASP A 359 30.57 18.90 -5.89
C ASP A 359 31.85 18.07 -5.77
N LYS A 360 32.45 17.96 -4.56
CA LYS A 360 33.62 17.10 -4.31
C LYS A 360 33.29 15.61 -4.22
N PHE A 361 32.04 15.26 -3.87
CA PHE A 361 31.58 13.88 -3.69
C PHE A 361 30.67 13.40 -4.83
N ARG A 362 30.61 14.18 -5.91
CA ARG A 362 29.62 14.02 -6.99
C ARG A 362 29.81 12.70 -7.75
N GLN A 363 31.05 12.30 -8.01
CA GLN A 363 31.31 11.09 -8.82
C GLN A 363 31.11 9.82 -7.99
N GLU A 364 31.49 9.86 -6.72
CA GLU A 364 31.35 8.79 -5.74
C GLU A 364 29.88 8.46 -5.49
N ILE A 365 29.03 9.47 -5.29
CA ILE A 365 27.58 9.29 -5.11
C ILE A 365 26.93 8.68 -6.36
N LEU A 366 27.35 9.10 -7.57
CA LEU A 366 26.84 8.53 -8.82
C LEU A 366 27.29 7.08 -9.02
N SER A 367 28.59 6.80 -8.80
CA SER A 367 29.17 5.45 -8.92
C SER A 367 28.51 4.49 -7.94
N PHE A 368 28.32 4.90 -6.69
CA PHE A 368 27.59 4.14 -5.67
C PHE A 368 26.16 3.81 -6.14
N CYS A 369 25.43 4.79 -6.67
CA CYS A 369 24.09 4.59 -7.19
C CYS A 369 24.06 3.55 -8.33
N VAL A 370 24.96 3.66 -9.32
CA VAL A 370 25.05 2.71 -10.44
C VAL A 370 25.37 1.28 -9.95
N ILE A 371 26.33 1.12 -9.03
CA ILE A 371 26.69 -0.18 -8.46
C ILE A 371 25.48 -0.82 -7.76
N VAL A 372 24.74 -0.06 -6.94
CA VAL A 372 23.54 -0.54 -6.25
C VAL A 372 22.49 -1.03 -7.25
N HIS A 373 22.27 -0.32 -8.35
CA HIS A 373 21.30 -0.70 -9.39
C HIS A 373 21.71 -1.94 -10.19
N VAL A 374 22.99 -2.10 -10.53
CA VAL A 374 23.48 -3.30 -11.22
C VAL A 374 23.36 -4.53 -10.32
N VAL A 375 23.80 -4.43 -9.07
CA VAL A 375 23.74 -5.53 -8.09
C VAL A 375 22.29 -5.93 -7.80
N SER A 376 21.37 -4.97 -7.60
CA SER A 376 19.95 -5.28 -7.35
C SER A 376 19.26 -5.92 -8.56
N THR A 377 19.65 -5.57 -9.78
CA THR A 377 19.10 -6.13 -11.01
C THR A 377 19.56 -7.57 -11.22
N LEU A 378 20.86 -7.86 -11.06
CA LEU A 378 21.40 -9.22 -11.15
C LEU A 378 20.79 -10.15 -10.10
N ALA A 379 20.59 -9.64 -8.87
CA ALA A 379 19.87 -10.36 -7.83
C ALA A 379 18.43 -10.70 -8.23
N MET A 380 17.67 -9.73 -8.78
CA MET A 380 16.30 -9.96 -9.25
C MET A 380 16.23 -10.99 -10.40
N ILE A 381 17.18 -11.00 -11.33
CA ILE A 381 17.25 -11.98 -12.43
C ILE A 381 17.46 -13.40 -11.88
N TYR A 382 18.47 -13.58 -11.01
CA TYR A 382 18.74 -14.88 -10.38
C TYR A 382 17.53 -15.39 -9.60
N LEU A 383 16.89 -14.50 -8.84
CA LEU A 383 15.73 -14.81 -8.03
C LEU A 383 14.51 -15.21 -8.87
N TYR A 384 14.14 -14.41 -9.88
CA TYR A 384 13.01 -14.70 -10.76
C TYR A 384 13.13 -16.05 -11.48
N TRP A 385 14.34 -16.40 -11.95
CA TRP A 385 14.63 -17.70 -12.56
C TRP A 385 14.25 -18.86 -11.64
N GLN A 386 14.49 -18.74 -10.34
CA GLN A 386 14.13 -19.79 -9.38
C GLN A 386 12.61 -19.94 -9.23
N TRP A 387 11.83 -18.87 -9.41
CA TRP A 387 10.39 -18.81 -9.13
C TRP A 387 9.49 -19.18 -10.31
N ALA A 388 9.89 -18.80 -11.52
CA ALA A 388 9.16 -19.14 -12.74
C ALA A 388 9.12 -20.66 -12.94
N VAL A 389 8.04 -21.15 -13.56
CA VAL A 389 7.91 -22.54 -14.02
C VAL A 389 7.22 -22.55 -15.38
N PRO A 390 7.73 -23.30 -16.37
CA PRO A 390 7.03 -23.51 -17.63
C PRO A 390 5.66 -24.18 -17.42
N LYS A 391 4.68 -23.85 -18.25
CA LYS A 391 3.32 -24.39 -18.27
C LYS A 391 3.33 -25.92 -18.40
N ALA A 392 4.27 -26.46 -19.19
CA ALA A 392 4.47 -27.89 -19.37
C ALA A 392 5.02 -28.62 -18.12
N GLU A 393 5.65 -27.88 -17.20
CA GLU A 393 6.19 -28.37 -15.92
C GLU A 393 5.30 -27.94 -14.73
N TYR A 394 4.16 -27.25 -14.98
CA TYR A 394 3.26 -26.83 -13.92
C TYR A 394 2.54 -28.06 -13.33
N PRO A 395 2.62 -28.28 -12.00
CA PRO A 395 2.31 -29.58 -11.40
C PRO A 395 0.82 -29.92 -11.30
N ILE A 396 -0.09 -29.01 -11.68
CA ILE A 396 -1.55 -29.21 -11.64
C ILE A 396 -2.15 -28.71 -12.98
N PRO A 397 -2.03 -29.48 -14.07
CA PRO A 397 -2.41 -29.01 -15.40
C PRO A 397 -3.91 -28.72 -15.54
N GLU A 398 -4.76 -29.27 -14.69
CA GLU A 398 -6.21 -29.07 -14.68
C GLU A 398 -6.65 -27.73 -14.07
N GLU A 399 -5.72 -26.93 -13.52
CA GLU A 399 -5.96 -25.52 -13.14
C GLU A 399 -5.71 -24.54 -14.29
N LEU A 400 -4.91 -24.95 -15.27
CA LEU A 400 -4.38 -24.05 -16.26
C LEU A 400 -5.49 -23.62 -17.23
N PRO A 401 -5.61 -22.31 -17.53
CA PRO A 401 -6.49 -21.90 -18.61
C PRO A 401 -5.95 -22.47 -19.94
N PRO A 402 -6.84 -22.72 -20.94
CA PRO A 402 -6.41 -23.22 -22.25
C PRO A 402 -5.48 -22.24 -23.01
N SER A 403 -5.38 -20.99 -22.55
CA SER A 403 -4.43 -19.97 -23.03
C SER A 403 -2.98 -20.44 -22.89
N ASN A 404 -2.17 -20.35 -23.94
CA ASN A 404 -0.73 -20.59 -23.85
C ASN A 404 0.03 -19.36 -23.32
N PHE A 405 -0.50 -18.16 -23.57
CA PHE A 405 0.06 -16.93 -23.04
C PHE A 405 -0.30 -16.66 -21.56
N ILE A 406 0.34 -17.43 -20.69
CA ILE A 406 0.34 -17.26 -19.23
C ILE A 406 1.78 -17.22 -18.74
N SER A 407 2.01 -16.62 -17.57
CA SER A 407 3.28 -16.73 -16.85
C SER A 407 3.01 -17.29 -15.47
N CYS A 408 3.52 -18.50 -15.23
CA CYS A 408 3.24 -19.28 -14.04
C CYS A 408 4.42 -19.28 -13.07
N PHE A 409 4.11 -19.14 -11.80
CA PHE A 409 5.07 -19.27 -10.71
C PHE A 409 4.86 -20.62 -10.03
N LYS A 410 5.94 -21.20 -9.50
CA LYS A 410 5.88 -22.50 -8.81
C LYS A 410 4.81 -22.43 -7.71
N PRO A 411 3.75 -23.26 -7.75
CA PRO A 411 2.63 -23.12 -6.82
C PRO A 411 2.95 -23.62 -5.40
N SER A 412 4.10 -24.28 -5.24
CA SER A 412 4.60 -24.86 -3.98
C SER A 412 6.15 -24.84 -3.93
N GLY A 413 6.72 -25.30 -2.81
CA GLY A 413 8.16 -25.42 -2.61
C GLY A 413 8.87 -24.15 -2.10
N PRO A 414 10.16 -24.24 -1.75
CA PRO A 414 10.94 -23.13 -1.18
C PRO A 414 11.08 -21.94 -2.15
N GLN A 415 10.94 -22.18 -3.46
CA GLN A 415 11.01 -21.14 -4.48
C GLN A 415 9.81 -20.18 -4.45
N LYS A 416 8.59 -20.69 -4.20
CA LYS A 416 7.40 -19.84 -3.99
C LYS A 416 7.58 -18.92 -2.79
N ALA A 417 8.11 -19.47 -1.70
CA ALA A 417 8.42 -18.70 -0.50
C ALA A 417 9.46 -17.60 -0.80
N ALA A 418 10.51 -17.87 -1.58
CA ALA A 418 11.48 -16.85 -1.97
C ALA A 418 10.89 -15.71 -2.83
N ALA A 419 9.93 -16.02 -3.71
CA ALA A 419 9.19 -15.05 -4.53
C ALA A 419 8.38 -14.09 -3.68
N LEU A 420 7.60 -14.68 -2.77
CA LEU A 420 6.93 -14.02 -1.65
C LEU A 420 7.94 -13.08 -0.95
N PHE A 421 8.95 -13.63 -0.26
CA PHE A 421 9.87 -12.86 0.61
C PHE A 421 10.55 -11.65 -0.05
N THR A 422 10.79 -11.70 -1.35
CA THR A 422 11.44 -10.59 -2.07
C THR A 422 10.51 -9.41 -2.33
N LEU A 423 9.23 -9.66 -2.62
CA LEU A 423 8.22 -8.61 -2.79
C LEU A 423 8.02 -7.79 -1.50
N LEU A 424 8.21 -8.46 -0.36
CA LEU A 424 8.08 -7.89 0.99
C LEU A 424 9.14 -6.85 1.28
N ALA A 425 10.40 -7.27 1.10
CA ALA A 425 11.56 -6.44 1.27
C ALA A 425 11.48 -5.19 0.37
N ALA A 426 10.94 -5.35 -0.85
CA ALA A 426 10.80 -4.27 -1.83
C ALA A 426 9.80 -3.18 -1.42
N LEU A 427 8.53 -3.50 -1.09
CA LEU A 427 7.62 -2.43 -0.61
C LEU A 427 8.06 -1.93 0.76
N ALA A 428 8.73 -2.75 1.58
CA ALA A 428 9.20 -2.30 2.87
C ALA A 428 10.16 -1.14 2.64
N LEU A 429 11.23 -1.39 1.87
CA LEU A 429 12.21 -0.42 1.41
C LEU A 429 11.58 0.83 0.76
N ALA A 430 10.42 0.73 0.10
CA ALA A 430 9.71 1.89 -0.41
C ALA A 430 9.22 2.83 0.70
N VAL A 431 8.58 2.30 1.75
CA VAL A 431 8.08 3.14 2.86
C VAL A 431 9.20 3.53 3.81
N ILE A 432 10.28 2.73 3.92
CA ILE A 432 11.56 3.16 4.51
C ILE A 432 11.95 4.52 3.94
N VAL A 433 12.05 4.56 2.61
CA VAL A 433 12.56 5.71 1.90
C VAL A 433 11.60 6.90 2.07
N ILE A 434 10.30 6.71 1.81
CA ILE A 434 9.31 7.80 1.87
C ILE A 434 9.33 8.51 3.22
N VAL A 435 9.32 7.74 4.32
CA VAL A 435 9.26 8.35 5.66
C VAL A 435 10.61 8.98 6.00
N ALA A 436 11.75 8.33 5.74
CA ALA A 436 13.07 8.92 6.01
C ALA A 436 13.22 10.29 5.34
N CYS A 437 12.68 10.43 4.13
CA CYS A 437 12.74 11.65 3.34
C CYS A 437 11.74 12.72 3.79
N ALA A 438 10.51 12.33 4.15
CA ALA A 438 9.51 13.25 4.71
C ALA A 438 9.98 13.89 6.03
N LEU A 439 10.76 13.15 6.80
CA LEU A 439 11.28 13.59 8.09
C LEU A 439 12.56 14.39 7.92
N CYS A 440 13.53 13.94 7.12
CA CYS A 440 14.70 14.76 6.80
C CYS A 440 14.27 16.13 6.22
N TYR A 441 13.29 16.19 5.31
CA TYR A 441 12.74 17.45 4.78
C TYR A 441 12.25 18.41 5.89
N TRP A 442 11.56 17.86 6.89
CA TRP A 442 10.99 18.62 7.99
C TRP A 442 12.11 19.05 9.00
N LEU A 443 13.25 18.35 9.09
CA LEU A 443 14.39 18.71 9.98
C LEU A 443 15.03 20.04 9.57
N PHE A 444 14.88 20.38 8.29
CA PHE A 444 15.39 21.59 7.65
C PHE A 444 14.31 22.64 7.39
N SER A 445 13.11 22.51 7.96
CA SER A 445 12.09 23.57 8.00
C SER A 445 11.97 24.20 9.40
N ILE A 446 13.08 24.23 10.16
CA ILE A 446 13.15 24.49 11.62
C ILE A 446 14.43 25.22 11.96
N ALA A 447 15.54 24.59 11.58
CA ALA A 447 16.79 25.27 11.28
C ALA A 447 16.58 26.14 10.04
#